data_AF-A0A3Q7YKS0-F1
#
_entry.id   AF-A0A3Q7YKS0-F1
#
_cell.length_a   1.000
_cell.length_b   1.000
_cell.length_c   1.000
_cell.angle_alpha   90.00
_cell.angle_beta   90.00
_cell.angle_gamma   90.00
#
_symmetry.space_group_name_H-M   'P 1'
#
loop_
_entity.id
_entity.type
_entity.pdbx_description
1 polymer ?
#
loop_
_entity_poly.entity_id
_entity_poly.type
_entity_poly.pdbx_seq_one_letter_code
_entity_poly.pdbx_strand_id
1 'polypeptide(L)'
;LFCRRASAYDSAQFVDAKQLLPYEHALAYEDLFNYLYNTPYLLALSLATADRLSLLSASQLGQIINTIATGLYGNAINTKDVELLLKLLRELIEIQLLTSEQPRRLLRTNSSSFARLYQRLVESLFSARIFLTAALHAPLMGVLSEHEIWLDLDPHKLMQTFTPKEREKRFGCEGDEEYQHNVARFHAETLGKLHSHVQEFVKSLQQSWALFPSSLRWLLQTLSQQLRQSLRHEEQEIRQLLTDLVFTHFISPAIASADLLGIIDVNVSERMRHNLNQIVRLLQRLALNDEDSELVQLMELLMLGQTGEDVVAILPQQSDFERSQLAINQRELA
;
A
#
# COMPACT_ATOMS: atom_id res chain seq x y z
N LEU A 1 0.26 -25.59 5.65
CA LEU A 1 1.29 -24.67 6.19
C LEU A 1 0.93 -24.12 7.58
N PHE A 2 -0.31 -23.69 7.83
CA PHE A 2 -0.78 -23.20 9.14
C PHE A 2 -0.53 -24.18 10.31
N CYS A 3 -0.76 -25.49 10.13
CA CYS A 3 -0.55 -26.48 11.20
C CYS A 3 0.93 -26.76 11.55
N ARG A 4 1.88 -26.49 10.63
CA ARG A 4 3.32 -26.69 10.91
C ARG A 4 3.90 -25.61 11.81
N ARG A 5 3.46 -24.36 11.64
CA ARG A 5 3.88 -23.25 12.50
C ARG A 5 3.30 -23.41 13.90
N ALA A 6 2.02 -23.73 14.03
CA ALA A 6 1.38 -24.01 15.33
C ALA A 6 2.10 -25.15 16.08
N SER A 7 2.35 -26.29 15.41
CA SER A 7 3.09 -27.41 16.00
C SER A 7 4.55 -27.07 16.35
N ALA A 8 5.18 -26.10 15.66
CA ALA A 8 6.52 -25.64 15.99
C ALA A 8 6.53 -24.72 17.24
N TYR A 9 5.45 -23.95 17.47
CA TYR A 9 5.28 -23.21 18.72
C TYR A 9 4.97 -24.14 19.89
N ASP A 10 4.16 -25.19 19.69
CA ASP A 10 3.87 -26.20 20.72
C ASP A 10 5.11 -27.00 21.16
N SER A 11 6.14 -27.06 20.30
CA SER A 11 7.41 -27.74 20.57
C SER A 11 8.57 -26.78 20.88
N ALA A 12 8.29 -25.48 21.04
CA ALA A 12 9.30 -24.49 21.37
C ALA A 12 9.79 -24.68 22.81
N GLN A 13 11.09 -24.97 22.97
CA GLN A 13 11.73 -25.03 24.28
C GLN A 13 12.22 -23.62 24.65
N PHE A 14 11.63 -23.05 25.70
CA PHE A 14 12.10 -21.80 26.28
C PHE A 14 13.34 -22.08 27.13
N VAL A 15 14.47 -21.50 26.71
CA VAL A 15 15.74 -21.57 27.43
C VAL A 15 16.03 -20.20 28.05
N ASP A 16 16.59 -20.17 29.25
CA ASP A 16 16.99 -18.91 29.89
C ASP A 16 18.03 -18.21 29.02
N ALA A 17 17.73 -16.98 28.59
CA ALA A 17 18.62 -16.18 27.77
C ALA A 17 20.01 -16.02 28.41
N LYS A 18 20.11 -15.99 29.75
CA LYS A 18 21.39 -15.91 30.47
C LYS A 18 22.30 -17.12 30.22
N GLN A 19 21.74 -18.28 29.86
CA GLN A 19 22.49 -19.50 29.57
C GLN A 19 23.06 -19.52 28.15
N LEU A 20 22.46 -18.76 27.22
CA LEU A 20 22.81 -18.77 25.80
C LEU A 20 23.50 -17.47 25.35
N LEU A 21 23.18 -16.35 25.99
CA LEU A 21 23.68 -15.02 25.66
C LEU A 21 24.48 -14.48 26.86
N PRO A 22 25.82 -14.45 26.77
CA PRO A 22 26.65 -13.81 27.80
C PRO A 22 26.20 -12.37 28.06
N TYR A 23 26.21 -11.96 29.33
CA TYR A 23 25.70 -10.65 29.75
C TYR A 23 26.37 -9.47 29.02
N GLU A 24 27.67 -9.57 28.76
CA GLU A 24 28.41 -8.55 28.00
C GLU A 24 27.90 -8.38 26.56
N HIS A 25 27.56 -9.50 25.89
CA HIS A 25 26.97 -9.43 24.56
C HIS A 25 25.55 -8.85 24.59
N ALA A 26 24.77 -9.16 25.63
CA ALA A 26 23.44 -8.60 25.80
C ALA A 26 23.48 -7.06 25.91
N LEU A 27 24.40 -6.53 26.72
CA LEU A 27 24.63 -5.09 26.85
C LEU A 27 25.09 -4.47 25.51
N ALA A 28 26.03 -5.11 24.81
CA ALA A 28 26.49 -4.61 23.52
C ALA A 28 25.37 -4.57 22.46
N TYR A 29 24.49 -5.57 22.44
CA TYR A 29 23.31 -5.56 21.56
C TYR A 29 22.29 -4.51 21.96
N GLU A 30 22.08 -4.30 23.26
CA GLU A 30 21.22 -3.22 23.78
C GLU A 30 21.73 -1.85 23.31
N ASP A 31 23.03 -1.57 23.45
CA ASP A 31 23.64 -0.33 22.98
C ASP A 31 23.50 -0.16 21.47
N LEU A 32 23.74 -1.23 20.70
CA LEU A 32 23.57 -1.22 19.24
C LEU A 32 22.12 -0.94 18.84
N PHE A 33 21.14 -1.63 19.43
CA PHE A 33 19.74 -1.45 19.08
C PHE A 33 19.23 -0.08 19.53
N ASN A 34 19.65 0.42 20.70
CA ASN A 34 19.35 1.78 21.12
C ASN A 34 19.94 2.82 20.16
N TYR A 35 21.16 2.61 19.67
CA TYR A 35 21.77 3.48 18.67
C TYR A 35 21.00 3.46 17.35
N LEU A 36 20.66 2.27 16.83
CA LEU A 36 19.89 2.12 15.60
C LEU A 36 18.46 2.69 15.74
N TYR A 37 17.80 2.47 16.88
CA TYR A 37 16.46 2.99 17.17
C TYR A 37 16.42 4.52 17.08
N ASN A 38 17.42 5.19 17.65
CA ASN A 38 17.50 6.65 17.70
C ASN A 38 18.10 7.29 16.43
N THR A 39 18.63 6.49 15.48
CA THR A 39 19.30 6.98 14.28
C THR A 39 18.62 6.48 12.98
N PRO A 40 17.41 6.99 12.63
CA PRO A 40 16.69 6.56 11.42
C PRO A 40 17.48 6.76 10.12
N TYR A 41 18.30 7.81 10.03
CA TYR A 41 19.14 8.08 8.86
C TYR A 41 20.11 6.93 8.56
N LEU A 42 20.77 6.38 9.59
CA LEU A 42 21.73 5.29 9.40
C LEU A 42 21.03 4.02 8.89
N LEU A 43 19.84 3.73 9.42
CA LEU A 43 19.00 2.63 8.92
C LEU A 43 18.57 2.88 7.47
N ALA A 44 18.15 4.09 7.13
CA ALA A 44 17.77 4.46 5.76
C ALA A 44 18.93 4.25 4.78
N LEU A 45 20.12 4.73 5.14
CA LEU A 45 21.33 4.58 4.34
C LEU A 45 21.71 3.11 4.17
N SER A 46 21.64 2.33 5.23
CA SER A 46 21.95 0.90 5.22
C SER A 46 20.99 0.14 4.31
N LEU A 47 19.68 0.39 4.44
CA LEU A 47 18.64 -0.22 3.63
C LEU A 47 18.74 0.18 2.14
N ALA A 48 18.95 1.46 1.86
CA ALA A 48 19.10 1.94 0.49
C ALA A 48 20.37 1.40 -0.18
N THR A 49 21.44 1.19 0.59
CA THR A 49 22.66 0.53 0.11
C THR A 49 22.40 -0.95 -0.14
N ALA A 50 21.71 -1.63 0.78
CA ALA A 50 21.34 -3.03 0.64
C ALA A 50 20.47 -3.30 -0.60
N ASP A 51 19.55 -2.40 -0.96
CA ASP A 51 18.78 -2.50 -2.21
C ASP A 51 19.64 -2.49 -3.49
N ARG A 52 20.84 -1.89 -3.44
CA ARG A 52 21.78 -1.83 -4.58
C ARG A 52 22.73 -3.01 -4.62
N LEU A 53 22.88 -3.75 -3.52
CA LEU A 53 23.77 -4.90 -3.43
C LEU A 53 23.08 -6.14 -4.00
N SER A 54 23.73 -6.82 -4.96
CA SER A 54 23.26 -8.10 -5.51
C SER A 54 23.44 -9.29 -4.54
N LEU A 55 24.01 -9.05 -3.35
CA LEU A 55 24.30 -10.07 -2.35
C LEU A 55 23.06 -10.56 -1.60
N LEU A 56 22.00 -9.74 -1.55
CA LEU A 56 20.79 -10.06 -0.81
C LEU A 56 19.63 -10.33 -1.77
N SER A 57 18.94 -11.44 -1.54
CA SER A 57 17.68 -11.72 -2.23
C SER A 57 16.56 -10.80 -1.73
N ALA A 58 15.55 -10.56 -2.57
CA ALA A 58 14.40 -9.74 -2.22
C ALA A 58 13.63 -10.26 -0.97
N SER A 59 13.64 -11.58 -0.75
CA SER A 59 13.03 -12.19 0.44
C SER A 59 13.80 -11.87 1.72
N GLN A 60 15.13 -11.90 1.68
CA GLN A 60 15.99 -11.53 2.80
C GLN A 60 15.82 -10.04 3.15
N LEU A 61 15.80 -9.15 2.15
CA LEU A 61 15.51 -7.74 2.37
C LEU A 61 14.13 -7.52 2.99
N GLY A 62 13.12 -8.25 2.51
CA GLY A 62 11.78 -8.24 3.10
C GLY A 62 11.77 -8.69 4.57
N GLN A 63 12.57 -9.70 4.93
CA GLN A 63 12.73 -10.14 6.32
C GLN A 63 13.43 -9.10 7.19
N ILE A 64 14.50 -8.47 6.71
CA ILE A 64 15.22 -7.42 7.44
C ILE A 64 14.29 -6.24 7.74
N ILE A 65 13.55 -5.77 6.72
CA ILE A 65 12.60 -4.66 6.88
C ILE A 65 11.46 -5.05 7.83
N ASN A 66 10.99 -6.29 7.75
CA ASN A 66 10.01 -6.79 8.70
C ASN A 66 10.55 -6.79 10.13
N THR A 67 11.78 -7.26 10.36
CA THR A 67 12.42 -7.25 11.69
C THR A 67 12.61 -5.83 12.22
N ILE A 68 12.97 -4.87 11.36
CA ILE A 68 13.08 -3.45 11.76
C ILE A 68 11.69 -2.91 12.15
N ALA A 69 10.68 -3.10 11.29
CA ALA A 69 9.34 -2.58 11.54
C ALA A 69 8.66 -3.22 12.76
N THR A 70 8.73 -4.55 12.89
CA THR A 70 8.03 -5.28 13.97
C THR A 70 8.87 -5.39 15.24
N GLY A 71 10.18 -5.59 15.12
CA GLY A 71 11.09 -5.78 16.25
C GLY A 71 11.60 -4.46 16.82
N LEU A 72 12.28 -3.66 15.98
CA LEU A 72 12.92 -2.42 16.45
C LEU A 72 11.90 -1.31 16.72
N TYR A 73 10.91 -1.16 15.83
CA TYR A 73 9.85 -0.15 15.95
C TYR A 73 8.51 -0.73 16.41
N GLY A 74 8.53 -1.84 17.15
CA GLY A 74 7.37 -2.32 17.91
C GLY A 74 6.08 -2.50 17.10
N ASN A 75 6.17 -2.74 15.79
CA ASN A 75 5.05 -2.79 14.86
C ASN A 75 4.18 -1.52 14.88
N ALA A 76 4.78 -0.36 15.12
CA ALA A 76 4.12 0.95 15.16
C ALA A 76 2.89 1.01 16.09
N ILE A 77 2.90 0.24 17.19
CA ILE A 77 1.81 0.21 18.18
C ILE A 77 1.79 1.53 18.98
N ASN A 78 2.96 2.03 19.39
CA ASN A 78 3.07 3.28 20.11
C ASN A 78 3.28 4.45 19.16
N THR A 79 2.79 5.63 19.55
CA THR A 79 2.95 6.87 18.76
C THR A 79 4.41 7.21 18.46
N LYS A 80 5.33 6.98 19.41
CA LYS A 80 6.78 7.20 19.21
C LYS A 80 7.37 6.27 18.15
N ASP A 81 6.87 5.04 18.06
CA ASP A 81 7.37 4.08 17.08
C ASP A 81 6.83 4.41 15.67
N VAL A 82 5.58 4.89 15.58
CA VAL A 82 5.03 5.47 14.35
C VAL A 82 5.89 6.65 13.88
N GLU A 83 6.27 7.54 14.81
CA GLU A 83 7.11 8.69 14.54
C GLU A 83 8.48 8.30 13.96
N LEU A 84 9.17 7.33 14.56
CA LEU A 84 10.47 6.85 14.07
C LEU A 84 10.36 6.15 12.72
N LEU A 85 9.28 5.40 12.50
CA LEU A 85 9.01 4.76 11.22
C LEU A 85 8.75 5.81 10.11
N LEU A 86 8.03 6.89 10.44
CA LEU A 86 7.82 8.02 9.54
C LEU A 86 9.12 8.78 9.26
N LYS A 87 9.98 8.99 10.26
CA LYS A 87 11.33 9.55 10.08
C LYS A 87 12.18 8.68 9.17
N LEU A 88 12.18 7.36 9.37
CA LEU A 88 12.90 6.42 8.51
C LEU A 88 12.39 6.49 7.06
N LEU A 89 11.07 6.52 6.85
CA LEU A 89 10.47 6.69 5.53
C LEU A 89 10.87 8.03 4.88
N ARG A 90 10.89 9.13 5.64
CA ARG A 90 11.36 10.44 5.16
C ARG A 90 12.81 10.40 4.70
N GLU A 91 13.71 9.79 5.47
CA GLU A 91 15.11 9.65 5.05
C GLU A 91 15.24 8.76 3.80
N LEU A 92 14.41 7.71 3.67
CA LEU A 92 14.35 6.89 2.45
C LEU A 92 13.79 7.66 1.23
N ILE A 93 12.87 8.62 1.42
CA ILE A 93 12.43 9.52 0.34
C ILE A 93 13.63 10.25 -0.24
N GLU A 94 14.43 10.87 0.63
CA GLU A 94 15.59 11.65 0.19
C GLU A 94 16.66 10.79 -0.48
N ILE A 95 16.97 9.61 0.09
CA ILE A 95 18.05 8.76 -0.41
C ILE A 95 17.63 7.99 -1.67
N GLN A 96 16.37 7.51 -1.76
CA GLN A 96 15.92 6.64 -2.85
C GLN A 96 15.05 7.35 -3.89
N LEU A 97 14.06 8.14 -3.49
CA LEU A 97 13.08 8.71 -4.41
C LEU A 97 13.60 9.98 -5.07
N LEU A 98 14.14 10.93 -4.30
CA LEU A 98 14.65 12.21 -4.86
C LEU A 98 15.89 12.03 -5.74
N THR A 99 16.65 10.96 -5.54
CA THR A 99 17.84 10.66 -6.34
C THR A 99 17.52 9.93 -7.64
N SER A 100 16.35 9.29 -7.74
CA SER A 100 15.95 8.44 -8.86
C SER A 100 15.37 9.24 -10.03
N GLU A 101 15.76 8.87 -11.26
CA GLU A 101 15.12 9.36 -12.48
C GLU A 101 13.69 8.80 -12.66
N GLN A 102 13.36 7.70 -11.99
CA GLN A 102 12.07 6.99 -12.18
C GLN A 102 11.46 6.55 -10.84
N PRO A 103 11.08 7.51 -9.97
CA PRO A 103 10.65 7.22 -8.60
C PRO A 103 9.37 6.37 -8.55
N ARG A 104 8.45 6.47 -9.52
CA ARG A 104 7.29 5.56 -9.64
C ARG A 104 7.68 4.08 -9.69
N ARG A 105 8.83 3.71 -10.30
CA ARG A 105 9.26 2.30 -10.35
C ARG A 105 9.65 1.78 -8.98
N LEU A 106 10.17 2.64 -8.11
CA LEU A 106 10.58 2.30 -6.75
C LEU A 106 9.40 2.08 -5.81
N LEU A 107 8.20 2.56 -6.16
CA LEU A 107 6.97 2.33 -5.40
C LEU A 107 6.36 0.94 -5.61
N ARG A 108 6.76 0.23 -6.68
CA ARG A 108 6.23 -1.10 -6.99
C ARG A 108 6.39 -2.01 -5.77
N THR A 109 5.42 -2.89 -5.57
CA THR A 109 5.43 -3.82 -4.44
C THR A 109 6.75 -4.58 -4.39
N ASN A 110 7.42 -4.51 -3.23
CA ASN A 110 8.72 -5.13 -2.99
C ASN A 110 9.89 -4.67 -3.88
N SER A 111 9.80 -3.52 -4.57
CA SER A 111 10.92 -3.04 -5.41
C SER A 111 11.99 -2.27 -4.67
N SER A 112 11.65 -1.63 -3.55
CA SER A 112 12.58 -0.81 -2.75
C SER A 112 12.30 -0.98 -1.26
N SER A 113 13.27 -0.58 -0.44
CA SER A 113 13.11 -0.48 1.00
C SER A 113 12.00 0.49 1.38
N PHE A 114 11.89 1.64 0.70
CA PHE A 114 10.76 2.55 0.87
C PHE A 114 9.41 1.86 0.64
N ALA A 115 9.22 1.17 -0.49
CA ALA A 115 7.95 0.53 -0.80
C ALA A 115 7.57 -0.57 0.20
N ARG A 116 8.54 -1.39 0.61
CA ARG A 116 8.34 -2.44 1.62
C ARG A 116 7.98 -1.84 2.98
N LEU A 117 8.68 -0.80 3.40
CA LEU A 117 8.45 -0.14 4.68
C LEU A 117 7.13 0.64 4.70
N TYR A 118 6.75 1.26 3.57
CA TYR A 118 5.44 1.89 3.40
C TYR A 118 4.30 0.88 3.58
N GLN A 119 4.42 -0.31 2.97
CA GLN A 119 3.44 -1.37 3.16
C GLN A 119 3.34 -1.80 4.63
N ARG A 120 4.48 -1.92 5.33
CA ARG A 120 4.49 -2.23 6.78
C ARG A 120 3.82 -1.15 7.62
N LEU A 121 4.03 0.12 7.30
CA LEU A 121 3.36 1.23 7.97
C LEU A 121 1.85 1.16 7.76
N VAL A 122 1.40 0.99 6.51
CA VAL A 122 -0.04 0.91 6.19
C VAL A 122 -0.72 -0.27 6.90
N GLU A 123 -0.06 -1.43 6.93
CA GLU A 123 -0.55 -2.64 7.62
C GLU A 123 -0.64 -2.48 9.14
N SER A 124 0.27 -1.72 9.74
CA SER A 124 0.34 -1.55 11.20
C SER A 124 -0.56 -0.45 11.74
N LEU A 125 -0.88 0.57 10.93
CA LEU A 125 -1.69 1.70 11.37
C LEU A 125 -3.16 1.32 11.63
N PHE A 126 -3.58 1.42 12.89
CA PHE A 126 -4.97 1.21 13.28
C PHE A 126 -5.92 2.20 12.59
N SER A 127 -5.51 3.46 12.44
CA SER A 127 -6.28 4.48 11.71
C SER A 127 -6.49 4.12 10.24
N ALA A 128 -5.54 3.43 9.61
CA ALA A 128 -5.67 2.95 8.24
C ALA A 128 -6.75 1.88 8.15
N ARG A 129 -6.82 0.95 9.12
CA ARG A 129 -7.90 -0.04 9.21
C ARG A 129 -9.27 0.62 9.38
N ILE A 130 -9.41 1.60 10.28
CA ILE A 130 -10.68 2.33 10.48
C ILE A 130 -11.13 2.99 9.18
N PHE A 131 -10.23 3.73 8.52
CA PHE A 131 -10.53 4.40 7.25
C PHE A 131 -10.97 3.40 6.17
N LEU A 132 -10.21 2.32 5.97
CA LEU A 132 -10.51 1.31 4.95
C LEU A 132 -11.83 0.60 5.24
N THR A 133 -12.12 0.25 6.50
CA THR A 133 -13.41 -0.36 6.86
C THR A 133 -14.56 0.61 6.62
N ALA A 134 -14.44 1.87 7.04
CA ALA A 134 -15.48 2.87 6.81
C ALA A 134 -15.72 3.12 5.31
N ALA A 135 -14.66 3.23 4.52
CA ALA A 135 -14.74 3.57 3.10
C ALA A 135 -15.14 2.39 2.21
N LEU A 136 -14.73 1.16 2.54
CA LEU A 136 -14.82 0.03 1.62
C LEU A 136 -15.88 -1.01 2.01
N HIS A 137 -16.25 -1.14 3.29
CA HIS A 137 -17.14 -2.22 3.72
C HIS A 137 -18.47 -2.24 2.96
N ALA A 138 -19.20 -1.11 2.91
CA ALA A 138 -20.51 -1.06 2.23
C ALA A 138 -20.42 -1.30 0.72
N PRO A 139 -19.53 -0.62 -0.05
CA PRO A 139 -19.33 -0.91 -1.47
C PRO A 139 -18.90 -2.35 -1.76
N LEU A 140 -18.01 -2.92 -0.93
CA LEU A 140 -17.60 -4.32 -1.05
C LEU A 140 -18.81 -5.25 -0.90
N MET A 141 -19.63 -5.07 0.14
CA MET A 141 -20.83 -5.88 0.34
C MET A 141 -21.83 -5.76 -0.81
N GLY A 142 -21.93 -4.58 -1.44
CA GLY A 142 -22.70 -4.36 -2.65
C GLY A 142 -22.27 -5.30 -3.78
N VAL A 143 -20.98 -5.37 -4.09
CA VAL A 143 -20.42 -6.24 -5.14
C VAL A 143 -20.59 -7.72 -4.78
N LEU A 144 -20.33 -8.08 -3.52
CA LEU A 144 -20.36 -9.47 -3.06
C LEU A 144 -21.78 -10.04 -3.02
N SER A 145 -22.81 -9.19 -2.93
CA SER A 145 -24.20 -9.62 -3.03
C SER A 145 -24.52 -10.23 -4.41
N GLU A 146 -23.89 -9.74 -5.48
CA GLU A 146 -24.02 -10.22 -6.86
C GLU A 146 -23.08 -11.40 -7.19
N HIS A 147 -23.04 -12.40 -6.31
CA HIS A 147 -22.14 -13.56 -6.39
C HIS A 147 -22.32 -14.46 -7.64
N GLU A 148 -23.41 -14.31 -8.38
CA GLU A 148 -23.70 -15.13 -9.58
C GLU A 148 -23.24 -14.50 -10.91
N ILE A 149 -22.70 -13.29 -10.89
CA ILE A 149 -22.47 -12.51 -12.12
C ILE A 149 -20.98 -12.23 -12.31
N TRP A 150 -20.51 -12.38 -13.55
CA TRP A 150 -19.20 -11.90 -13.97
C TRP A 150 -19.34 -10.46 -14.48
N LEU A 151 -18.57 -9.54 -13.88
CA LEU A 151 -18.41 -8.18 -14.36
C LEU A 151 -17.03 -8.09 -15.01
N ASP A 152 -16.96 -8.08 -16.34
CA ASP A 152 -15.72 -7.91 -17.10
C ASP A 152 -15.94 -6.83 -18.18
N LEU A 153 -14.89 -6.06 -18.43
CA LEU A 153 -14.86 -5.02 -19.45
C LEU A 153 -14.78 -5.64 -20.86
N ASP A 154 -14.22 -6.85 -20.97
CA ASP A 154 -14.03 -7.55 -22.24
C ASP A 154 -15.24 -8.48 -22.54
N PRO A 155 -16.02 -8.20 -23.61
CA PRO A 155 -17.17 -9.03 -23.97
C PRO A 155 -16.75 -10.46 -24.34
N HIS A 156 -15.57 -10.66 -24.93
CA HIS A 156 -15.11 -12.00 -25.30
C HIS A 156 -14.82 -12.86 -24.07
N LYS A 157 -14.19 -12.27 -23.04
CA LYS A 157 -13.95 -12.97 -21.77
C LYS A 157 -15.25 -13.30 -21.05
N LEU A 158 -16.21 -12.38 -21.03
CA LEU A 158 -17.55 -12.66 -20.49
C LEU A 158 -18.18 -13.87 -21.18
N MET A 159 -18.12 -13.95 -22.51
CA MET A 159 -18.73 -15.06 -23.24
C MET A 159 -18.04 -16.40 -22.95
N GLN A 160 -16.74 -16.41 -22.68
CA GLN A 160 -16.00 -17.61 -22.29
C GLN A 160 -16.40 -18.15 -20.91
N THR A 161 -17.02 -17.33 -20.05
CA THR A 161 -17.52 -17.79 -18.75
C THR A 161 -18.78 -18.65 -18.85
N PHE A 162 -19.47 -18.62 -20.00
CA PHE A 162 -20.69 -19.39 -20.24
C PHE A 162 -20.40 -20.64 -21.06
N THR A 163 -21.04 -21.75 -20.69
CA THR A 163 -21.02 -22.96 -21.51
C THR A 163 -21.69 -22.71 -22.87
N PRO A 164 -21.36 -23.46 -23.94
CA PRO A 164 -21.98 -23.30 -25.25
C PRO A 164 -23.52 -23.39 -25.19
N LYS A 165 -24.05 -24.29 -24.35
CA LYS A 165 -25.50 -24.45 -24.13
C LYS A 165 -26.15 -23.24 -23.46
N GLU A 166 -25.45 -22.60 -22.51
CA GLU A 166 -25.94 -21.37 -21.88
C GLU A 166 -25.88 -20.19 -22.83
N ARG A 167 -24.84 -20.10 -23.66
CA ARG A 167 -24.73 -19.06 -24.70
C ARG A 167 -25.88 -19.16 -25.69
N GLU A 168 -26.13 -20.34 -26.22
CA GLU A 168 -27.23 -20.59 -27.15
C GLU A 168 -28.59 -20.26 -26.52
N LYS A 169 -28.81 -20.65 -25.26
CA LYS A 169 -30.05 -20.36 -24.53
C LYS A 169 -30.26 -18.87 -24.21
N ARG A 170 -29.19 -18.13 -23.89
CA ARG A 170 -29.28 -16.74 -23.43
C ARG A 170 -29.19 -15.72 -24.56
N PHE A 171 -28.45 -16.04 -25.62
CA PHE A 171 -28.10 -15.09 -26.67
C PHE A 171 -28.54 -15.54 -28.07
N GLY A 172 -28.83 -16.84 -28.28
CA GLY A 172 -29.21 -17.40 -29.58
C GLY A 172 -28.04 -18.14 -30.27
N CYS A 173 -28.22 -18.50 -31.54
CA CYS A 173 -27.21 -19.24 -32.32
C CYS A 173 -25.99 -18.37 -32.65
N GLU A 174 -24.78 -18.90 -32.44
CA GLU A 174 -23.55 -18.18 -32.77
C GLU A 174 -23.42 -17.95 -34.29
N GLY A 175 -23.33 -16.69 -34.69
CA GLY A 175 -23.20 -16.28 -36.09
C GLY A 175 -24.35 -15.41 -36.59
N ASP A 176 -25.49 -15.42 -35.89
CA ASP A 176 -26.63 -14.59 -36.25
C ASP A 176 -26.45 -13.12 -35.79
N GLU A 177 -27.07 -12.18 -36.51
CA GLU A 177 -27.10 -10.75 -36.11
C GLU A 177 -27.79 -10.56 -34.75
N GLU A 178 -28.82 -11.38 -34.46
CA GLU A 178 -29.54 -11.36 -33.19
C GLU A 178 -28.64 -11.76 -32.01
N TYR A 179 -27.74 -12.73 -32.20
CA TYR A 179 -26.76 -13.12 -31.19
C TYR A 179 -25.83 -11.96 -30.85
N GLN A 180 -25.29 -11.29 -31.87
CA GLN A 180 -24.41 -10.14 -31.67
C GLN A 180 -25.12 -8.99 -30.93
N HIS A 181 -26.39 -8.73 -31.28
CA HIS A 181 -27.20 -7.72 -30.61
C HIS A 181 -27.44 -8.07 -29.12
N ASN A 182 -27.79 -9.32 -28.83
CA ASN A 182 -28.03 -9.79 -27.46
C ASN A 182 -26.75 -9.75 -26.60
N VAL A 183 -25.61 -10.14 -27.18
CA VAL A 183 -24.30 -10.05 -26.49
C VAL A 183 -23.92 -8.59 -26.23
N ALA A 184 -24.10 -7.69 -27.21
CA ALA A 184 -23.82 -6.27 -27.05
C ALA A 184 -24.71 -5.64 -25.96
N ARG A 185 -25.99 -5.99 -25.92
CA ARG A 185 -26.93 -5.54 -24.88
C ARG A 185 -26.51 -6.04 -23.50
N PHE A 186 -26.21 -7.33 -23.37
CA PHE A 186 -25.76 -7.90 -22.10
C PHE A 186 -24.44 -7.28 -21.62
N HIS A 187 -23.51 -7.00 -22.54
CA HIS A 187 -22.27 -6.29 -22.22
C HIS A 187 -22.55 -4.86 -21.75
N ALA A 188 -23.43 -4.11 -22.41
CA ALA A 188 -23.83 -2.78 -21.97
C ALA A 188 -24.48 -2.79 -20.58
N GLU A 189 -25.35 -3.75 -20.28
CA GLU A 189 -25.93 -3.95 -18.94
C GLU A 189 -24.84 -4.26 -17.90
N THR A 190 -23.86 -5.09 -18.26
CA THR A 190 -22.71 -5.43 -17.40
C THR A 190 -21.84 -4.21 -17.11
N LEU A 191 -21.56 -3.38 -18.12
CA LEU A 191 -20.84 -2.13 -17.96
C LEU A 191 -21.61 -1.13 -17.08
N GLY A 192 -22.93 -1.04 -17.24
CA GLY A 192 -23.80 -0.20 -16.40
C GLY A 192 -23.74 -0.60 -14.92
N LYS A 193 -23.75 -1.91 -14.64
CA LYS A 193 -23.57 -2.44 -13.27
C LYS A 193 -22.18 -2.12 -12.72
N LEU A 194 -21.13 -2.37 -13.51
CA LEU A 194 -19.76 -2.12 -13.09
C LEU A 194 -19.54 -0.62 -12.79
N HIS A 195 -20.09 0.26 -13.64
CA HIS A 195 -20.08 1.71 -13.40
C HIS A 195 -20.81 2.07 -12.11
N SER A 196 -22.00 1.49 -11.87
CA SER A 196 -22.76 1.74 -10.64
C SER A 196 -21.99 1.34 -9.38
N HIS A 197 -21.33 0.18 -9.39
CA HIS A 197 -20.47 -0.25 -8.28
C HIS A 197 -19.30 0.71 -8.08
N VAL A 198 -18.59 1.09 -9.15
CA VAL A 198 -17.48 2.06 -9.06
C VAL A 198 -17.95 3.39 -8.46
N GLN A 199 -19.11 3.91 -8.86
CA GLN A 199 -19.68 5.14 -8.31
C GLN A 199 -19.98 5.03 -6.81
N GLU A 200 -20.45 3.87 -6.32
CA GLU A 200 -20.65 3.66 -4.89
C GLU A 200 -19.31 3.64 -4.12
N PHE A 201 -18.25 3.07 -4.69
CA PHE A 201 -16.89 3.17 -4.11
C PHE A 201 -16.41 4.63 -4.05
N VAL A 202 -16.56 5.40 -5.13
CA VAL A 202 -16.16 6.82 -5.18
C VAL A 202 -16.92 7.61 -4.12
N LYS A 203 -18.24 7.47 -4.06
CA LYS A 203 -19.11 8.14 -3.08
C LYS A 203 -18.74 7.79 -1.63
N SER A 204 -18.52 6.50 -1.35
CA SER A 204 -18.14 6.05 -0.01
C SER A 204 -16.75 6.57 0.40
N LEU A 205 -15.81 6.62 -0.54
CA LEU A 205 -14.50 7.25 -0.33
C LEU A 205 -14.63 8.74 -0.02
N GLN A 206 -15.45 9.49 -0.77
CA GLN A 206 -15.70 10.92 -0.50
C GLN A 206 -16.25 11.14 0.91
N GLN A 207 -17.22 10.32 1.34
CA GLN A 207 -17.84 10.42 2.67
C GLN A 207 -16.87 10.10 3.80
N SER A 208 -15.94 9.17 3.57
CA SER A 208 -14.99 8.69 4.57
C SER A 208 -13.63 9.41 4.52
N TRP A 209 -13.40 10.29 3.55
CA TRP A 209 -12.09 10.89 3.29
C TRP A 209 -11.54 11.72 4.46
N ALA A 210 -12.42 12.28 5.28
CA ALA A 210 -12.05 12.98 6.50
C ALA A 210 -11.29 12.09 7.50
N LEU A 211 -11.54 10.77 7.48
CA LEU A 211 -10.87 9.78 8.33
C LEU A 211 -9.51 9.33 7.76
N PHE A 212 -9.07 9.86 6.62
CA PHE A 212 -7.81 9.45 6.01
C PHE A 212 -6.64 9.60 7.01
N PRO A 213 -5.79 8.57 7.20
CA PRO A 213 -4.78 8.56 8.26
C PRO A 213 -3.83 9.76 8.20
N SER A 214 -3.71 10.49 9.32
CA SER A 214 -2.85 11.68 9.42
C SER A 214 -1.38 11.37 9.15
N SER A 215 -0.87 10.23 9.63
CA SER A 215 0.50 9.77 9.37
C SER A 215 0.77 9.55 7.88
N LEU A 216 -0.17 8.97 7.14
CA LEU A 216 -0.04 8.77 5.70
C LEU A 216 -0.18 10.10 4.96
N ARG A 217 -1.11 10.98 5.37
CA ARG A 217 -1.25 12.33 4.81
C ARG A 217 0.06 13.11 4.97
N TRP A 218 0.65 13.10 6.15
CA TRP A 218 1.93 13.75 6.42
C TRP A 218 3.05 13.22 5.52
N LEU A 219 3.14 11.90 5.33
CA LEU A 219 4.14 11.30 4.46
C LEU A 219 3.96 11.73 3.00
N LEU A 220 2.73 11.74 2.50
CA LEU A 220 2.39 12.19 1.14
C LEU A 220 2.73 13.68 0.94
N GLN A 221 2.37 14.52 1.91
CA GLN A 221 2.70 15.95 1.90
C GLN A 221 4.21 16.20 1.92
N THR A 222 4.95 15.47 2.76
CA THR A 222 6.41 15.53 2.85
C THR A 222 7.05 15.14 1.52
N LEU A 223 6.61 14.03 0.93
CA LEU A 223 7.10 13.55 -0.36
C LEU A 223 6.84 14.56 -1.48
N SER A 224 5.61 15.10 -1.56
CA SER A 224 5.24 16.10 -2.54
C SER A 224 6.10 17.36 -2.41
N GLN A 225 6.26 17.86 -1.18
CA GLN A 225 7.07 19.05 -0.91
C GLN A 225 8.53 18.83 -1.34
N GLN A 226 9.13 17.72 -0.95
CA GLN A 226 10.52 17.40 -1.28
C GLN A 226 10.73 17.19 -2.79
N LEU A 227 9.80 16.52 -3.48
CA LEU A 227 9.86 16.36 -4.93
C LEU A 227 9.75 17.70 -5.65
N ARG A 228 8.81 18.57 -5.25
CA ARG A 228 8.65 19.91 -5.84
C ARG A 228 9.89 20.80 -5.59
N GLN A 229 10.48 20.72 -4.40
CA GLN A 229 11.71 21.44 -4.05
C GLN A 229 12.92 20.97 -4.87
N SER A 230 12.97 19.69 -5.25
CA SER A 230 14.07 19.16 -6.07
C SER A 230 14.09 19.77 -7.48
N LEU A 231 12.94 20.24 -8.00
CA LEU A 231 12.75 20.71 -9.37
C LEU A 231 13.19 19.71 -10.45
N ARG A 232 13.32 18.42 -10.10
CA ARG A 232 13.71 17.34 -11.02
C ARG A 232 12.54 16.63 -11.69
N HIS A 233 11.33 16.84 -11.20
CA HIS A 233 10.13 16.12 -11.62
C HIS A 233 9.02 17.09 -12.00
N GLU A 234 8.26 16.75 -13.03
CA GLU A 234 7.11 17.56 -13.44
C GLU A 234 5.95 17.39 -12.45
N GLU A 235 5.11 18.42 -12.32
CA GLU A 235 3.97 18.37 -11.40
C GLU A 235 3.02 17.19 -11.71
N GLN A 236 2.86 16.84 -12.99
CA GLN A 236 2.06 15.67 -13.39
C GLN A 236 2.68 14.35 -12.88
N GLU A 237 4.01 14.21 -12.93
CA GLU A 237 4.70 13.02 -12.41
C GLU A 237 4.55 12.90 -10.90
N ILE A 238 4.65 14.03 -10.19
CA ILE A 238 4.45 14.11 -8.74
C ILE A 238 3.02 13.69 -8.40
N ARG A 239 2.00 14.23 -9.09
CA ARG A 239 0.59 13.84 -8.90
C ARG A 239 0.39 12.35 -9.10
N GLN A 240 0.88 11.79 -10.22
CA GLN A 240 0.76 10.36 -10.50
C GLN A 240 1.43 9.49 -9.44
N LEU A 241 2.58 9.91 -8.94
CA LEU A 241 3.31 9.20 -7.89
C LEU A 241 2.52 9.16 -6.58
N LEU A 242 1.96 10.29 -6.16
CA LEU A 242 1.13 10.38 -4.95
C LEU A 242 -0.17 9.58 -5.10
N THR A 243 -0.80 9.64 -6.28
CA THR A 243 -1.98 8.82 -6.61
C THR A 243 -1.66 7.33 -6.54
N ASP A 244 -0.49 6.89 -7.03
CA ASP A 244 -0.07 5.49 -6.91
C ASP A 244 0.08 5.05 -5.44
N LEU A 245 0.66 5.89 -4.57
CA LEU A 245 0.77 5.55 -3.14
C LEU A 245 -0.59 5.30 -2.49
N VAL A 246 -1.59 6.13 -2.83
CA VAL A 246 -2.93 6.05 -2.24
C VAL A 246 -3.77 4.97 -2.91
N PHE A 247 -3.96 5.04 -4.22
CA PHE A 247 -4.86 4.11 -4.91
C PHE A 247 -4.19 2.78 -5.21
N THR A 248 -2.97 2.77 -5.74
CA THR A 248 -2.29 1.54 -6.16
C THR A 248 -1.74 0.74 -4.97
N HIS A 249 -1.18 1.42 -3.96
CA HIS A 249 -0.46 0.76 -2.87
C HIS A 249 -1.18 0.73 -1.53
N PHE A 250 -2.30 1.44 -1.37
CA PHE A 250 -3.09 1.43 -0.13
C PHE A 250 -4.53 0.94 -0.34
N ILE A 251 -5.32 1.61 -1.20
CA ILE A 251 -6.75 1.29 -1.39
C ILE A 251 -6.94 0.02 -2.23
N SER A 252 -6.24 -0.14 -3.36
CA SER A 252 -6.45 -1.28 -4.26
C SER A 252 -6.13 -2.63 -3.61
N PRO A 253 -5.03 -2.80 -2.86
CA PRO A 253 -4.78 -4.04 -2.12
C PRO A 253 -5.88 -4.32 -1.08
N ALA A 254 -6.44 -3.27 -0.47
CA ALA A 254 -7.53 -3.40 0.49
C ALA A 254 -8.83 -3.91 -0.15
N ILE A 255 -9.11 -3.53 -1.40
CA ILE A 255 -10.25 -4.06 -2.16
C ILE A 255 -9.99 -5.49 -2.61
N ALA A 256 -8.80 -5.78 -3.16
CA ALA A 256 -8.47 -7.09 -3.72
C ALA A 256 -8.37 -8.21 -2.68
N SER A 257 -8.00 -7.87 -1.44
CA SER A 257 -7.74 -8.80 -0.33
C SER A 257 -8.54 -8.41 0.92
N ALA A 258 -9.77 -7.93 0.73
CA ALA A 258 -10.62 -7.41 1.81
C ALA A 258 -10.89 -8.44 2.93
N ASP A 259 -11.04 -9.71 2.58
CA ASP A 259 -11.22 -10.83 3.51
C ASP A 259 -9.96 -11.07 4.38
N LEU A 260 -8.78 -11.05 3.75
CA LEU A 260 -7.50 -11.24 4.46
C LEU A 260 -7.16 -10.10 5.42
N LEU A 261 -7.61 -8.88 5.13
CA LEU A 261 -7.42 -7.71 5.97
C LEU A 261 -8.50 -7.56 7.05
N GLY A 262 -9.50 -8.44 7.06
CA GLY A 262 -10.64 -8.38 7.98
C GLY A 262 -11.49 -7.12 7.80
N ILE A 263 -11.58 -6.61 6.56
CA ILE A 263 -12.52 -5.54 6.21
C ILE A 263 -13.93 -6.12 6.08
N ILE A 264 -14.02 -7.37 5.60
CA ILE A 264 -15.25 -8.15 5.46
C ILE A 264 -15.05 -9.53 6.10
N ASP A 265 -16.14 -10.13 6.56
CA ASP A 265 -16.15 -11.48 7.14
C ASP A 265 -16.57 -12.56 6.12
N VAL A 266 -16.81 -12.19 4.86
CA VAL A 266 -17.28 -13.08 3.80
C VAL A 266 -16.09 -13.67 3.03
N ASN A 267 -16.10 -14.98 2.81
CA ASN A 267 -15.12 -15.65 1.96
C ASN A 267 -15.27 -15.22 0.50
N VAL A 268 -14.23 -14.64 -0.08
CA VAL A 268 -14.26 -14.12 -1.46
C VAL A 268 -13.96 -15.23 -2.47
N SER A 269 -14.98 -15.58 -3.27
CA SER A 269 -14.85 -16.54 -4.38
C SER A 269 -13.97 -16.00 -5.51
N GLU A 270 -13.54 -16.87 -6.43
CA GLU A 270 -12.74 -16.45 -7.60
C GLU A 270 -13.50 -15.42 -8.46
N ARG A 271 -14.80 -15.64 -8.68
CA ARG A 271 -15.67 -14.74 -9.43
C ARG A 271 -15.79 -13.37 -8.75
N MET A 272 -16.02 -13.34 -7.44
CA MET A 272 -16.06 -12.10 -6.67
C MET A 272 -14.72 -11.36 -6.77
N ARG A 273 -13.60 -12.07 -6.61
CA ARG A 273 -12.25 -11.49 -6.73
C ARG A 273 -12.00 -10.92 -8.12
N HIS A 274 -12.50 -11.57 -9.17
CA HIS A 274 -12.44 -11.02 -10.52
C HIS A 274 -13.20 -9.69 -10.62
N ASN A 275 -14.45 -9.64 -10.17
CA ASN A 275 -15.27 -8.42 -10.22
C ASN A 275 -14.59 -7.27 -9.46
N LEU A 276 -14.09 -7.54 -8.24
CA LEU A 276 -13.34 -6.56 -7.44
C LEU A 276 -12.09 -6.06 -8.17
N ASN A 277 -11.35 -6.94 -8.86
CA ASN A 277 -10.19 -6.52 -9.66
C ASN A 277 -10.56 -5.61 -10.84
N GLN A 278 -11.73 -5.78 -11.45
CA GLN A 278 -12.19 -4.86 -12.51
C GLN A 278 -12.55 -3.49 -11.92
N ILE A 279 -13.19 -3.46 -10.75
CA ILE A 279 -13.46 -2.21 -10.01
C ILE A 279 -12.16 -1.50 -9.65
N VAL A 280 -11.17 -2.22 -9.11
CA VAL A 280 -9.83 -1.69 -8.81
C VAL A 280 -9.21 -1.02 -10.04
N ARG A 281 -9.24 -1.69 -11.20
CA ARG A 281 -8.69 -1.12 -12.45
C ARG A 281 -9.39 0.18 -12.86
N LEU A 282 -10.72 0.24 -12.71
CA LEU A 282 -11.48 1.44 -13.03
C LEU A 282 -11.21 2.57 -12.05
N LEU A 283 -11.15 2.30 -10.75
CA LEU A 283 -10.79 3.30 -9.74
C LEU A 283 -9.39 3.87 -9.97
N GLN A 284 -8.41 3.02 -10.26
CA GLN A 284 -7.06 3.46 -10.62
C GLN A 284 -7.05 4.31 -11.89
N ARG A 285 -7.83 3.93 -12.91
CA ARG A 285 -7.94 4.69 -14.16
C ARG A 285 -8.56 6.07 -13.91
N LEU A 286 -9.61 6.16 -13.12
CA LEU A 286 -10.24 7.43 -12.75
C LEU A 286 -9.24 8.32 -11.99
N ALA A 287 -8.59 7.77 -10.97
CA ALA A 287 -7.64 8.54 -10.16
C ALA A 287 -6.39 9.02 -10.91
N LEU A 288 -5.95 8.31 -11.95
CA LEU A 288 -4.70 8.61 -12.68
C LEU A 288 -4.89 9.36 -14.01
N ASN A 289 -6.01 9.14 -14.71
CA ASN A 289 -6.17 9.58 -16.10
C ASN A 289 -7.37 10.51 -16.32
N ASP A 290 -8.22 10.70 -15.32
CA ASP A 290 -9.41 11.52 -15.41
C ASP A 290 -9.27 12.71 -14.44
N GLU A 291 -8.70 13.81 -14.97
CA GLU A 291 -8.41 15.02 -14.19
C GLU A 291 -9.68 15.66 -13.62
N ASP A 292 -10.85 15.44 -14.23
CA ASP A 292 -12.14 15.95 -13.75
C ASP A 292 -12.80 15.02 -12.72
N SER A 293 -12.22 13.84 -12.46
CA SER A 293 -12.81 12.88 -11.54
C SER A 293 -12.79 13.36 -10.08
N GLU A 294 -13.78 12.92 -9.31
CA GLU A 294 -13.87 13.22 -7.89
C GLU A 294 -12.69 12.65 -7.11
N LEU A 295 -12.05 11.58 -7.60
CA LEU A 295 -10.87 10.99 -6.97
C LEU A 295 -9.64 11.90 -7.05
N VAL A 296 -9.50 12.66 -8.15
CA VAL A 296 -8.43 13.67 -8.27
C VAL A 296 -8.66 14.80 -7.27
N GLN A 297 -9.91 15.28 -7.13
CA GLN A 297 -10.27 16.30 -6.14
C GLN A 297 -9.99 15.82 -4.70
N LEU A 298 -10.26 14.55 -4.39
CA LEU A 298 -9.91 13.96 -3.10
C LEU A 298 -8.39 13.96 -2.84
N MET A 299 -7.58 13.68 -3.86
CA MET A 299 -6.12 13.77 -3.75
C MET A 299 -5.67 15.22 -3.49
N GLU A 300 -6.25 16.21 -4.17
CA GLU A 300 -5.96 17.62 -3.92
C GLU A 300 -6.32 18.04 -2.48
N LEU A 301 -7.45 17.56 -1.94
CA LEU A 301 -7.84 17.81 -0.55
C LEU A 301 -6.82 17.27 0.46
N LEU A 302 -6.16 16.13 0.18
CA LEU A 302 -5.06 15.64 1.03
C LEU A 302 -3.86 16.59 1.04
N MET A 303 -3.64 17.33 -0.05
CA MET A 303 -2.54 18.26 -0.19
C MET A 303 -2.84 19.64 0.42
N LEU A 304 -4.10 20.03 0.51
CA LEU A 304 -4.55 21.34 1.04
C LEU A 304 -4.68 21.38 2.56
N GLY A 305 -4.92 20.24 3.21
CA GLY A 305 -5.08 20.19 4.66
C GLY A 305 -3.83 20.69 5.38
N GLN A 306 -4.00 21.53 6.42
CA GLN A 306 -2.91 21.88 7.32
C GLN A 306 -2.26 20.59 7.79
N THR A 307 -0.92 20.54 7.73
CA THR A 307 -0.13 19.42 8.22
C THR A 307 -0.67 19.06 9.60
N GLY A 308 -1.30 17.90 9.75
CA GLY A 308 -2.15 17.60 10.91
C GLY A 308 -1.48 18.07 12.19
N GLU A 309 -2.12 19.01 12.90
CA GLU A 309 -1.55 19.68 14.07
C GLU A 309 -1.01 18.68 15.10
N ASP A 310 -1.56 17.46 15.13
CA ASP A 310 -1.10 16.36 15.97
C ASP A 310 0.21 15.69 15.52
N VAL A 311 0.55 15.58 14.23
CA VAL A 311 1.76 14.83 13.79
C VAL A 311 2.98 15.75 13.67
N VAL A 312 2.79 17.00 13.25
CA VAL A 312 3.89 17.97 13.14
C VAL A 312 4.35 18.49 14.50
N ALA A 313 3.45 18.55 15.49
CA ALA A 313 3.85 18.83 16.88
C ALA A 313 4.66 17.67 17.51
N ILE A 314 4.56 16.45 16.97
CA ILE A 314 5.17 15.23 17.52
C ILE A 314 6.52 14.91 16.91
N LEU A 315 6.91 15.49 15.78
CA LEU A 315 8.24 15.29 15.21
C LEU A 315 9.21 16.35 15.75
N PRO A 316 9.97 16.11 16.86
CA PRO A 316 11.13 16.92 17.14
C PRO A 316 12.03 16.84 15.90
N GLN A 317 12.39 18.01 15.39
CA GLN A 317 13.48 18.20 14.46
C GLN A 317 14.72 17.59 15.12
N GLN A 318 15.01 16.32 14.86
CA GLN A 318 16.29 15.75 15.24
C GLN A 318 17.35 16.57 14.52
N SER A 319 18.31 17.07 15.31
CA SER A 319 19.26 18.11 14.95
C SER A 319 20.00 17.78 13.66
N ASP A 320 19.96 18.71 12.71
CA ASP A 320 20.76 18.73 11.46
C ASP A 320 22.27 18.45 11.68
N PHE A 321 22.73 18.54 12.93
CA PHE A 321 24.10 18.28 13.39
C PHE A 321 24.55 16.82 13.24
N GLU A 322 23.74 15.83 13.63
CA GLU A 322 24.13 14.40 13.52
C GLU A 322 24.10 13.94 12.05
N ARG A 323 23.13 14.47 11.29
CA ARG A 323 22.98 14.24 9.85
C ARG A 323 24.17 14.77 9.06
N SER A 324 24.70 15.95 9.42
CA SER A 324 25.86 16.52 8.73
C SER A 324 27.15 15.75 8.99
N GLN A 325 27.38 15.24 10.21
CA GLN A 325 28.54 14.39 10.49
C GLN A 325 28.51 13.05 9.74
N LEU A 326 27.36 12.39 9.68
CA LEU A 326 27.22 11.12 8.95
C LEU A 326 27.25 11.29 7.42
N ALA A 327 26.70 12.40 6.89
CA ALA A 327 26.75 12.71 5.47
C ALA A 327 28.18 13.06 4.98
N ILE A 328 29.04 13.61 5.85
CA ILE A 328 30.46 13.83 5.56
C ILE A 328 31.17 12.49 5.33
N ASN A 329 30.95 11.51 6.22
CA ASN A 329 31.54 10.18 6.09
C ASN A 329 31.07 9.44 4.81
N GLN A 330 29.84 9.69 4.36
CA GLN A 330 29.34 9.12 3.09
C GLN A 330 30.10 9.65 1.86
N ARG A 331 30.53 10.93 1.86
CA ARG A 331 31.33 11.50 0.77
C ARG A 331 32.77 10.98 0.75
N GLU A 332 33.27 10.50 1.89
CA GLU A 332 34.60 9.89 2.01
C GLU A 332 34.61 8.40 1.61
N LEU A 333 33.44 7.76 1.55
CA LEU A 333 33.25 6.35 1.20
C LEU A 333 32.80 6.11 -0.25
N ALA A 334 32.53 7.17 -1.02
CA ALA A 334 32.24 7.15 -2.46
C ALA A 334 33.49 7.50 -3.25
#